data_AF-A0AAX6QWM4-F1
#
_entry.id   AF-A0AAX6QWM4-F1
#
_cell.length_a   1.000
_cell.length_b   1.000
_cell.length_c   1.000
_cell.angle_alpha   90.00
_cell.angle_beta   90.00
_cell.angle_gamma   90.00
#
_symmetry.space_group_name_H-M   'P 1'
#
loop_
_entity.id
_entity.type
_entity.pdbx_description
1 polymer ?
#
loop_
_entity_poly.entity_id
_entity_poly.type
_entity_poly.pdbx_seq_one_letter_code
_entity_poly.pdbx_strand_id
1 'polypeptide(L)'
;MANEASPCPCDIGHRLEYGGMGHEVQVEHIRAYVTRPRADTGKAIIVVQDIFGWKLPNTWYMADLIAGNGYTTIVPDFFVGKEPWNPSWEMKTFPEWLKSRDARKVDKEVEAVLRYLTQQCGAQRVGIVGFCWGGTVVHHVMTKYPQIRAGVSLYGIVKDSEDVYDLKNPTLFIFAENDFVISLEQFLCTSGLFADPEVEGTLQG
;
A
#
# COMPACT_ATOMS: atom_id res chain seq x y z
N MET A 1 -5.03 -22.80 -34.90
CA MET A 1 -5.86 -22.35 -33.76
C MET A 1 -4.95 -21.60 -32.81
N ALA A 2 -4.70 -20.31 -33.09
CA ALA A 2 -3.92 -19.46 -32.22
C ALA A 2 -4.89 -18.92 -31.15
N ASN A 3 -4.60 -19.23 -29.89
CA ASN A 3 -5.33 -18.76 -28.73
C ASN A 3 -5.31 -17.23 -28.73
N GLU A 4 -6.48 -16.62 -28.67
CA GLU A 4 -6.67 -15.18 -28.51
C GLU A 4 -5.97 -14.75 -27.22
N ALA A 5 -4.90 -13.96 -27.36
CA ALA A 5 -4.31 -13.27 -26.23
C ALA A 5 -5.36 -12.32 -25.66
N SER A 6 -5.81 -12.58 -24.43
CA SER A 6 -6.72 -11.67 -23.73
C SER A 6 -6.10 -10.26 -23.72
N PRO A 7 -6.89 -9.20 -23.98
CA PRO A 7 -6.35 -7.86 -24.11
C PRO A 7 -5.64 -7.45 -22.81
N CYS A 8 -4.49 -6.79 -22.98
CA CYS A 8 -3.70 -6.25 -21.89
C CYS A 8 -4.57 -5.28 -21.05
N PRO A 9 -4.64 -5.43 -19.72
CA PRO A 9 -5.55 -4.65 -18.88
C PRO A 9 -5.18 -3.16 -18.72
N CYS A 10 -4.22 -2.63 -19.49
CA CYS A 10 -3.75 -1.26 -19.39
C CYS A 10 -4.75 -0.21 -19.92
N ASP A 11 -5.77 -0.58 -20.70
CA ASP A 11 -6.84 0.31 -21.14
C ASP A 11 -7.94 0.54 -20.07
N ILE A 12 -7.85 -0.12 -18.91
CA ILE A 12 -8.85 -0.04 -17.84
C ILE A 12 -8.42 1.05 -16.82
N GLY A 13 -8.24 2.28 -17.31
CA GLY A 13 -7.65 3.39 -16.55
C GLY A 13 -8.47 3.87 -15.34
N HIS A 14 -9.74 3.44 -15.20
CA HIS A 14 -10.58 3.74 -14.04
C HIS A 14 -11.82 2.82 -14.03
N ARG A 15 -12.04 2.04 -12.97
CA ARG A 15 -13.34 1.36 -12.75
C ARG A 15 -14.21 2.23 -11.85
N LEU A 16 -15.16 2.95 -12.44
CA LEU A 16 -16.17 3.72 -11.71
C LEU A 16 -17.11 2.81 -10.89
N GLU A 17 -17.35 1.59 -11.38
CA GLU A 17 -18.23 0.62 -10.75
C GLU A 17 -17.53 -0.73 -10.64
N TYR A 18 -17.30 -1.20 -9.42
CA TYR A 18 -16.77 -2.53 -9.12
C TYR A 18 -17.31 -3.01 -7.78
N GLY A 19 -18.02 -4.14 -7.77
CA GLY A 19 -18.74 -4.64 -6.59
C GLY A 19 -17.90 -5.44 -5.59
N GLY A 20 -16.65 -5.78 -5.93
CA GLY A 20 -15.80 -6.66 -5.12
C GLY A 20 -16.14 -8.15 -5.25
N MET A 21 -15.15 -9.01 -5.03
CA MET A 21 -15.26 -10.47 -4.91
C MET A 21 -15.08 -10.97 -3.46
N GLY A 22 -14.71 -10.08 -2.55
CA GLY A 22 -14.49 -10.31 -1.13
C GLY A 22 -15.70 -9.90 -0.28
N HIS A 23 -15.45 -9.64 0.99
CA HIS A 23 -16.49 -9.24 1.94
C HIS A 23 -15.93 -8.28 3.00
N GLU A 24 -16.80 -7.43 3.52
CA GLU A 24 -16.46 -6.56 4.65
C GLU A 24 -16.42 -7.36 5.96
N VAL A 25 -15.45 -7.06 6.81
CA VAL A 25 -15.26 -7.66 8.14
C VAL A 25 -14.97 -6.57 9.16
N GLN A 26 -15.28 -6.86 10.43
CA GLN A 26 -14.84 -6.06 11.56
C GLN A 26 -13.51 -6.61 12.07
N VAL A 27 -12.48 -5.76 12.11
CA VAL A 27 -11.15 -6.06 12.67
C VAL A 27 -10.93 -5.16 13.86
N GLU A 28 -11.23 -5.67 15.06
CA GLU A 28 -11.18 -4.89 16.31
C GLU A 28 -11.96 -3.57 16.18
N HIS A 29 -11.27 -2.42 16.19
CA HIS A 29 -11.87 -1.08 16.09
C HIS A 29 -12.00 -0.54 14.66
N ILE A 30 -11.55 -1.28 13.64
CA ILE A 30 -11.63 -0.86 12.23
C ILE A 30 -12.46 -1.82 11.38
N ARG A 31 -13.04 -1.31 10.30
CA ARG A 31 -13.61 -2.14 9.23
C ARG A 31 -12.52 -2.48 8.22
N ALA A 32 -12.69 -3.58 7.51
CA ALA A 32 -11.82 -3.94 6.41
C ALA A 32 -12.59 -4.72 5.34
N TYR A 33 -12.09 -4.72 4.12
CA TYR A 33 -12.54 -5.61 3.05
C TYR A 33 -11.51 -6.73 2.87
N VAL A 34 -11.95 -7.98 2.90
CA VAL A 34 -11.09 -9.17 2.79
C VAL A 34 -11.46 -10.01 1.59
N THR A 35 -10.44 -10.39 0.82
CA THR A 35 -10.59 -11.31 -0.31
C THR A 35 -9.62 -12.47 -0.11
N ARG A 36 -10.11 -13.70 -0.31
CA ARG A 36 -9.32 -14.92 -0.18
C ARG A 36 -9.03 -15.51 -1.57
N PRO A 37 -7.82 -16.07 -1.78
CA PRO A 37 -7.51 -16.80 -3.00
C PRO A 37 -8.29 -18.11 -3.05
N ARG A 38 -8.38 -18.72 -4.24
CA ARG A 38 -8.99 -20.06 -4.40
C ARG A 38 -8.25 -21.14 -3.62
N ALA A 39 -6.93 -21.03 -3.54
CA ALA A 39 -6.07 -21.91 -2.78
C ALA A 39 -5.25 -21.07 -1.80
N ASP A 40 -5.34 -21.39 -0.52
CA ASP A 40 -4.58 -20.70 0.52
C ASP A 40 -3.09 -21.04 0.43
N THR A 41 -2.25 -20.02 0.32
CA THR A 41 -0.79 -20.15 0.26
C THR A 41 -0.11 -19.77 1.58
N GLY A 42 -0.88 -19.39 2.60
CA GLY A 42 -0.39 -18.82 3.85
C GLY A 42 0.25 -17.43 3.65
N LYS A 43 0.05 -16.79 2.50
CA LYS A 43 0.57 -15.45 2.20
C LYS A 43 -0.57 -14.45 2.19
N ALA A 44 -0.35 -13.30 2.82
CA ALA A 44 -1.31 -12.21 2.84
C ALA A 44 -0.68 -10.88 2.41
N ILE A 45 -1.48 -10.01 1.80
CA ILE A 45 -1.10 -8.65 1.42
C ILE A 45 -2.07 -7.65 2.06
N ILE A 46 -1.51 -6.70 2.81
CA ILE A 46 -2.24 -5.52 3.28
C ILE A 46 -2.26 -4.52 2.12
N VAL A 47 -3.45 -4.11 1.68
CA VAL A 47 -3.64 -3.15 0.60
C VAL A 47 -4.12 -1.84 1.20
N VAL A 48 -3.30 -0.79 1.11
CA VAL A 48 -3.56 0.50 1.74
C VAL A 48 -4.16 1.48 0.74
N GLN A 49 -5.29 2.05 1.12
CA GLN A 49 -6.06 3.02 0.36
C GLN A 49 -5.33 4.33 0.05
N ASP A 50 -5.85 5.04 -0.94
CA ASP A 50 -5.59 6.46 -1.19
C ASP A 50 -6.45 7.35 -0.25
N ILE A 51 -6.31 8.68 -0.35
CA ILE A 51 -7.11 9.70 0.33
C ILE A 51 -8.61 9.56 0.09
N PHE A 52 -9.02 8.87 -0.98
CA PHE A 52 -10.42 8.65 -1.35
C PHE A 52 -11.12 7.51 -0.59
N GLY A 53 -10.41 6.80 0.29
CA GLY A 53 -11.03 5.82 1.16
C GLY A 53 -10.83 4.37 0.74
N TRP A 54 -10.91 3.44 1.70
CA TRP A 54 -10.78 2.01 1.44
C TRP A 54 -11.89 1.43 0.58
N LYS A 55 -13.06 2.08 0.51
CA LYS A 55 -14.19 1.66 -0.33
C LYS A 55 -14.06 2.11 -1.79
N LEU A 56 -12.94 2.71 -2.17
CA LEU A 56 -12.70 3.09 -3.57
C LEU A 56 -12.72 1.82 -4.45
N PRO A 57 -13.56 1.76 -5.51
CA PRO A 57 -13.69 0.57 -6.34
C PRO A 57 -12.37 0.07 -6.93
N ASN A 58 -11.46 0.98 -7.31
CA ASN A 58 -10.13 0.63 -7.81
C ASN A 58 -9.27 -0.08 -6.74
N THR A 59 -9.35 0.35 -5.48
CA THR A 59 -8.60 -0.29 -4.39
C THR A 59 -9.10 -1.72 -4.16
N TRP A 60 -10.41 -1.95 -4.18
CA TRP A 60 -10.98 -3.30 -4.09
C TRP A 60 -10.64 -4.15 -5.30
N TYR A 61 -10.66 -3.57 -6.50
CA TYR A 61 -10.25 -4.27 -7.72
C TYR A 61 -8.80 -4.74 -7.65
N MET A 62 -7.88 -3.90 -7.20
CA MET A 62 -6.47 -4.27 -7.03
C MET A 62 -6.31 -5.37 -5.96
N ALA A 63 -7.02 -5.27 -4.84
CA ALA A 63 -7.01 -6.31 -3.80
C ALA A 63 -7.49 -7.65 -4.36
N ASP A 64 -8.58 -7.64 -5.11
CA ASP A 64 -9.14 -8.84 -5.72
C ASP A 64 -8.23 -9.45 -6.80
N LEU A 65 -7.54 -8.62 -7.58
CA LEU A 65 -6.55 -9.06 -8.56
C LEU A 65 -5.37 -9.75 -7.86
N ILE A 66 -4.85 -9.15 -6.79
CA ILE A 66 -3.79 -9.75 -5.97
C ILE A 66 -4.28 -11.07 -5.36
N ALA A 67 -5.53 -11.13 -4.90
CA ALA A 67 -6.11 -12.34 -4.36
C ALA A 67 -6.27 -13.46 -5.41
N GLY A 68 -6.63 -13.09 -6.65
CA GLY A 68 -6.64 -14.02 -7.78
C GLY A 68 -5.28 -14.67 -8.06
N ASN A 69 -4.18 -14.04 -7.61
CA ASN A 69 -2.81 -14.53 -7.75
C ASN A 69 -2.30 -15.33 -6.53
N GLY A 70 -3.19 -15.74 -5.61
CA GLY A 70 -2.85 -16.67 -4.53
C GLY A 70 -2.55 -16.04 -3.17
N TYR A 71 -2.89 -14.77 -2.96
CA TYR A 71 -2.66 -14.07 -1.70
C TYR A 71 -3.97 -13.75 -0.99
N THR A 72 -4.07 -13.92 0.33
CA THR A 72 -5.19 -13.32 1.07
C THR A 72 -4.98 -11.81 1.13
N THR A 73 -5.93 -11.01 0.67
CA THR A 73 -5.83 -9.56 0.75
C THR A 73 -6.74 -8.98 1.82
N ILE A 74 -6.26 -7.92 2.46
CA ILE A 74 -7.07 -7.10 3.36
C ILE A 74 -6.90 -5.62 3.02
N VAL A 75 -8.01 -4.92 2.84
CA VAL A 75 -8.08 -3.47 2.65
C VAL A 75 -8.69 -2.85 3.92
N PRO A 76 -7.88 -2.47 4.91
CA PRO A 76 -8.38 -1.89 6.15
C PRO A 76 -8.79 -0.41 5.99
N ASP A 77 -9.81 -0.01 6.75
CA ASP A 77 -10.23 1.38 6.96
C ASP A 77 -9.25 2.08 7.90
N PHE A 78 -8.11 2.53 7.37
CA PHE A 78 -7.13 3.28 8.16
C PHE A 78 -7.64 4.66 8.62
N PHE A 79 -8.75 5.14 8.08
CA PHE A 79 -9.37 6.38 8.54
C PHE A 79 -10.28 6.16 9.74
N VAL A 80 -10.52 4.91 10.14
CA VAL A 80 -11.30 4.54 11.34
C VAL A 80 -12.69 5.20 11.29
N GLY A 81 -13.34 5.09 10.13
CA GLY A 81 -14.66 5.66 9.89
C GLY A 81 -14.70 7.18 9.64
N LYS A 82 -13.57 7.88 9.68
CA LYS A 82 -13.51 9.30 9.28
C LYS A 82 -13.70 9.45 7.77
N GLU A 83 -14.31 10.55 7.36
CA GLU A 83 -14.66 10.78 5.96
C GLU A 83 -13.40 10.88 5.06
N PRO A 84 -13.36 10.16 3.92
CA PRO A 84 -12.32 10.34 2.93
C PRO A 84 -12.28 11.76 2.33
N TRP A 85 -11.23 12.08 1.59
CA TRP A 85 -11.14 13.35 0.88
C TRP A 85 -12.17 13.40 -0.25
N ASN A 86 -12.93 14.49 -0.31
CA ASN A 86 -13.84 14.76 -1.41
C ASN A 86 -13.20 15.77 -2.38
N PRO A 87 -13.02 15.43 -3.67
CA PRO A 87 -12.48 16.35 -4.67
C PRO A 87 -13.25 17.67 -4.82
N SER A 88 -14.52 17.72 -4.41
CA SER A 88 -15.33 18.95 -4.43
C SER A 88 -15.02 19.91 -3.27
N TRP A 89 -14.22 19.49 -2.27
CA TRP A 89 -13.81 20.37 -1.19
C TRP A 89 -12.71 21.33 -1.62
N GLU A 90 -12.64 22.48 -0.95
CA GLU A 90 -11.62 23.47 -1.23
C GLU A 90 -10.22 22.95 -0.84
N MET A 91 -9.27 22.93 -1.77
CA MET A 91 -7.90 22.43 -1.53
C MET A 91 -7.20 23.08 -0.33
N LYS A 92 -7.57 24.30 0.06
CA LYS A 92 -7.03 24.98 1.25
C LYS A 92 -7.36 24.26 2.57
N THR A 93 -8.38 23.39 2.61
CA THR A 93 -8.75 22.60 3.79
C THR A 93 -8.00 21.26 3.87
N PHE A 94 -7.31 20.86 2.79
CA PHE A 94 -6.57 19.60 2.70
C PHE A 94 -5.53 19.41 3.82
N PRO A 95 -4.72 20.42 4.21
CA PRO A 95 -3.76 20.24 5.31
C PRO A 95 -4.43 19.90 6.64
N GLU A 96 -5.58 20.50 6.95
CA GLU A 96 -6.34 20.23 8.17
C GLU A 96 -6.97 18.84 8.14
N TRP A 97 -7.53 18.45 6.99
CA TRP A 97 -8.02 17.09 6.76
C TRP A 97 -6.93 16.04 7.00
N LEU A 98 -5.71 16.30 6.51
CA LEU A 98 -4.58 15.39 6.62
C LEU A 98 -4.05 15.23 8.06
N LYS A 99 -4.09 16.28 8.90
CA LYS A 99 -3.63 16.21 10.30
C LYS A 99 -4.31 15.11 11.12
N SER A 100 -5.60 14.89 10.85
CA SER A 100 -6.39 13.87 11.55
C SER A 100 -6.31 12.48 10.92
N ARG A 101 -5.58 12.34 9.81
CA ARG A 101 -5.36 11.13 9.00
C ARG A 101 -3.88 11.01 8.65
N ASP A 102 -3.03 11.19 9.66
CA ASP A 102 -1.58 11.13 9.48
C ASP A 102 -1.15 9.68 9.18
N ALA A 103 -0.59 9.45 7.99
CA ALA A 103 -0.11 8.14 7.53
C ALA A 103 0.96 7.53 8.45
N ARG A 104 1.61 8.34 9.29
CA ARG A 104 2.63 7.90 10.26
C ARG A 104 2.06 7.57 11.64
N LYS A 105 0.74 7.63 11.81
CA LYS A 105 0.04 7.37 13.08
C LYS A 105 -1.00 6.26 12.94
N VAL A 106 -0.65 5.22 12.20
CA VAL A 106 -1.50 4.07 11.89
C VAL A 106 -1.09 2.79 12.62
N ASP A 107 -0.15 2.88 13.57
CA ASP A 107 0.48 1.72 14.23
C ASP A 107 -0.56 0.80 14.88
N LYS A 108 -1.60 1.37 15.51
CA LYS A 108 -2.68 0.60 16.16
C LYS A 108 -3.49 -0.22 15.15
N GLU A 109 -3.80 0.37 14.00
CA GLU A 109 -4.55 -0.27 12.93
C GLU A 109 -3.70 -1.36 12.25
N VAL A 110 -2.41 -1.11 12.03
CA VAL A 110 -1.47 -2.11 11.48
C VAL A 110 -1.37 -3.33 12.39
N GLU A 111 -1.24 -3.12 13.70
CA GLU A 111 -1.18 -4.21 14.67
C GLU A 111 -2.47 -5.05 14.71
N ALA A 112 -3.64 -4.40 14.68
CA ALA A 112 -4.93 -5.09 14.61
C ALA A 112 -5.05 -5.94 13.33
N VAL A 113 -4.63 -5.38 12.19
CA VAL A 113 -4.60 -6.11 10.91
C VAL A 113 -3.65 -7.30 10.94
N LEU A 114 -2.44 -7.14 11.49
CA LEU A 114 -1.48 -8.24 11.60
C LEU A 114 -2.00 -9.37 12.50
N ARG A 115 -2.63 -9.03 13.64
CA ARG A 115 -3.30 -10.04 14.49
C ARG A 115 -4.41 -10.75 13.75
N TYR A 116 -5.26 -10.02 13.03
CA TYR A 116 -6.33 -10.61 12.24
C TYR A 116 -5.81 -11.56 11.16
N LEU A 117 -4.81 -11.11 10.38
CA LEU A 117 -4.23 -11.92 9.32
C LEU A 117 -3.60 -13.22 9.85
N THR A 118 -2.85 -13.13 10.95
CA THR A 118 -2.16 -14.28 11.54
C THR A 118 -3.13 -15.25 12.23
N GLN A 119 -4.04 -14.74 13.06
CA GLN A 119 -4.91 -15.56 13.91
C GLN A 119 -6.17 -16.03 13.20
N GLN A 120 -6.80 -15.18 12.39
CA GLN A 120 -8.10 -15.46 11.76
C GLN A 120 -7.96 -15.93 10.31
N CYS A 121 -6.89 -15.54 9.62
CA CYS A 121 -6.63 -15.93 8.24
C CYS A 121 -5.47 -16.91 8.06
N GLY A 122 -4.77 -17.30 9.14
CA GLY A 122 -3.66 -18.27 9.06
C GLY A 122 -2.45 -17.78 8.26
N ALA A 123 -2.30 -16.46 8.08
CA ALA A 123 -1.19 -15.89 7.33
C ALA A 123 0.14 -16.16 8.02
N GLN A 124 1.08 -16.77 7.30
CA GLN A 124 2.45 -17.07 7.73
C GLN A 124 3.43 -16.01 7.23
N ARG A 125 3.11 -15.37 6.10
CA ARG A 125 3.91 -14.29 5.49
C ARG A 125 3.00 -13.14 5.10
N VAL A 126 3.36 -11.93 5.51
CA VAL A 126 2.59 -10.71 5.23
C VAL A 126 3.46 -9.75 4.42
N GLY A 127 2.90 -9.20 3.36
CA GLY A 127 3.43 -8.05 2.62
C GLY A 127 2.46 -6.87 2.69
N ILE A 128 2.90 -5.71 2.20
CA ILE A 128 2.09 -4.50 2.16
C ILE A 128 2.24 -3.77 0.82
N VAL A 129 1.15 -3.26 0.29
CA VAL A 129 1.12 -2.39 -0.89
C VAL A 129 0.25 -1.18 -0.60
N GLY A 130 0.63 0.00 -1.08
CA GLY A 130 -0.13 1.22 -0.81
C GLY A 130 0.02 2.26 -1.91
N PHE A 131 -1.03 3.07 -2.06
CA PHE A 131 -1.19 4.05 -3.15
C PHE A 131 -1.29 5.47 -2.57
N CYS A 132 -0.50 6.41 -3.08
CA CYS A 132 -0.45 7.81 -2.62
C CYS A 132 -0.28 7.90 -1.09
N TRP A 133 -1.31 8.32 -0.36
CA TRP A 133 -1.33 8.33 1.10
C TRP A 133 -0.94 6.96 1.70
N GLY A 134 -1.40 5.87 1.08
CA GLY A 134 -1.03 4.52 1.45
C GLY A 134 0.41 4.16 1.15
N GLY A 135 1.06 4.80 0.18
CA GLY A 135 2.49 4.64 -0.07
C GLY A 135 3.34 5.24 1.06
N THR A 136 2.90 6.34 1.66
CA THR A 136 3.52 6.87 2.89
C THR A 136 3.32 5.91 4.08
N VAL A 137 2.16 5.26 4.18
CA VAL A 137 1.93 4.21 5.19
C VAL A 137 2.89 3.03 4.97
N VAL A 138 3.07 2.58 3.72
CA VAL A 138 4.03 1.51 3.40
C VAL A 138 5.42 1.87 3.92
N HIS A 139 5.93 3.06 3.61
CA HIS A 139 7.23 3.50 4.09
C HIS A 139 7.32 3.45 5.63
N HIS A 140 6.36 4.08 6.33
CA HIS A 140 6.30 4.07 7.80
C HIS A 140 6.26 2.66 8.40
N VAL A 141 5.50 1.77 7.79
CA VAL A 141 5.35 0.39 8.26
C VAL A 141 6.64 -0.41 8.03
N MET A 142 7.29 -0.22 6.88
CA MET A 142 8.50 -0.95 6.52
C MET A 142 9.72 -0.55 7.36
N THR A 143 9.73 0.62 8.00
CA THR A 143 10.77 0.99 8.98
C THR A 143 10.53 0.42 10.39
N LYS A 144 9.30 0.00 10.72
CA LYS A 144 8.93 -0.42 12.08
C LYS A 144 8.61 -1.90 12.26
N TYR A 145 8.07 -2.56 11.25
CA TYR A 145 7.44 -3.89 11.38
C TYR A 145 8.25 -4.97 10.64
N PRO A 146 9.32 -5.54 11.22
CA PRO A 146 10.16 -6.55 10.58
C PRO A 146 9.42 -7.84 10.19
N GLN A 147 8.24 -8.09 10.77
CA GLN A 147 7.37 -9.21 10.39
C GLN A 147 6.70 -9.04 9.01
N ILE A 148 6.63 -7.81 8.48
CA ILE A 148 6.12 -7.53 7.13
C ILE A 148 7.29 -7.64 6.15
N ARG A 149 7.24 -8.68 5.31
CA ARG A 149 8.40 -9.21 4.57
C ARG A 149 8.73 -8.47 3.27
N ALA A 150 7.79 -7.70 2.74
CA ALA A 150 7.99 -6.92 1.53
C ALA A 150 6.97 -5.76 1.48
N GLY A 151 7.42 -4.61 0.97
CA GLY A 151 6.60 -3.42 0.77
C GLY A 151 6.61 -2.95 -0.68
N VAL A 152 5.48 -2.43 -1.16
CA VAL A 152 5.39 -1.72 -2.44
C VAL A 152 4.69 -0.38 -2.23
N SER A 153 5.41 0.71 -2.38
CA SER A 153 4.88 2.08 -2.30
C SER A 153 4.68 2.63 -3.71
N LEU A 154 3.44 2.91 -4.07
CA LEU A 154 3.11 3.56 -5.34
C LEU A 154 2.82 5.04 -5.09
N TYR A 155 3.64 5.91 -5.69
CA TYR A 155 3.54 7.37 -5.67
C TYR A 155 3.28 7.92 -4.25
N GLY A 156 3.89 7.29 -3.25
CA GLY A 156 3.79 7.69 -1.85
C GLY A 156 4.77 8.79 -1.51
N ILE A 157 4.33 9.80 -0.76
CA ILE A 157 5.20 10.89 -0.35
C ILE A 157 6.12 10.39 0.77
N VAL A 158 7.40 10.22 0.45
CA VAL A 158 8.48 10.01 1.41
C VAL A 158 9.14 11.37 1.63
N LYS A 159 9.00 11.91 2.84
CA LYS A 159 9.69 13.16 3.20
C LYS A 159 11.01 12.81 3.87
N ASP A 160 12.07 13.52 3.50
CA ASP A 160 13.37 13.46 4.15
C ASP A 160 13.21 13.52 5.67
N SER A 161 13.51 12.40 6.30
CA SER A 161 13.73 12.25 7.72
C SER A 161 14.82 11.21 7.88
N GLU A 162 15.57 11.26 8.98
CA GLU A 162 16.67 10.33 9.29
C GLU A 162 16.26 8.84 9.16
N ASP A 163 14.96 8.54 9.26
CA ASP A 163 14.37 7.20 9.15
C ASP A 163 14.23 6.62 7.73
N VAL A 164 14.48 7.40 6.65
CA VAL A 164 14.26 6.93 5.26
C VAL A 164 15.11 5.70 4.91
N TYR A 165 16.26 5.55 5.55
CA TYR A 165 17.21 4.45 5.30
C TYR A 165 16.98 3.22 6.19
N ASP A 166 16.11 3.27 7.20
CA ASP A 166 15.96 2.19 8.19
C ASP A 166 14.90 1.13 7.80
N LEU A 167 14.84 0.78 6.51
CA LEU A 167 13.91 -0.22 6.01
C LEU A 167 14.31 -1.62 6.51
N LYS A 168 13.41 -2.28 7.25
CA LYS A 168 13.67 -3.59 7.87
C LYS A 168 13.61 -4.75 6.86
N ASN A 169 12.99 -4.53 5.70
CA ASN A 169 12.76 -5.53 4.66
C ASN A 169 12.70 -4.86 3.26
N PRO A 170 12.85 -5.64 2.16
CA PRO A 170 12.81 -5.11 0.81
C PRO A 170 11.55 -4.28 0.53
N THR A 171 11.74 -3.06 0.03
CA THR A 171 10.65 -2.15 -0.33
C THR A 171 10.88 -1.61 -1.73
N LEU A 172 9.89 -1.79 -2.61
CA LEU A 172 9.89 -1.20 -3.95
C LEU A 172 9.12 0.12 -3.91
N PHE A 173 9.75 1.19 -4.40
CA PHE A 173 9.09 2.47 -4.61
C PHE A 173 8.86 2.69 -6.11
N ILE A 174 7.64 3.04 -6.48
CA ILE A 174 7.23 3.31 -7.87
C ILE A 174 6.75 4.75 -7.96
N PHE A 175 7.48 5.59 -8.70
CA PHE A 175 7.16 6.99 -8.93
C PHE A 175 6.90 7.25 -10.41
N ALA A 176 6.03 8.22 -10.71
CA ALA A 176 5.85 8.71 -12.07
C ALA A 176 6.77 9.90 -12.30
N GLU A 177 7.52 9.89 -13.40
CA GLU A 177 8.50 10.93 -13.75
C GLU A 177 7.89 12.34 -13.82
N ASN A 178 6.61 12.45 -14.20
CA ASN A 178 5.88 13.71 -14.36
C ASN A 178 4.89 14.00 -13.22
N ASP A 179 5.09 13.41 -12.04
CA ASP A 179 4.25 13.68 -10.87
C ASP A 179 4.60 15.05 -10.25
N PHE A 180 3.71 16.03 -10.40
CA PHE A 180 3.92 17.38 -9.85
C PHE A 180 3.70 17.48 -8.33
N VAL A 181 3.16 16.43 -7.71
CA VAL A 181 3.00 16.32 -6.25
C VAL A 181 4.26 15.75 -5.61
N ILE A 182 5.03 14.94 -6.34
CA ILE A 182 6.27 14.30 -5.88
C ILE A 182 7.46 15.04 -6.49
N SER A 183 8.18 15.84 -5.69
CA SER A 183 9.30 16.63 -6.21
C SER A 183 10.48 15.75 -6.65
N LEU A 184 11.30 16.27 -7.56
CA LEU A 184 12.55 15.61 -7.99
C LEU A 184 13.49 15.31 -6.80
N GLU A 185 13.48 16.15 -5.75
CA GLU A 185 14.22 15.87 -4.50
C GLU A 185 13.72 14.58 -3.80
N GLN A 186 12.42 14.30 -3.81
CA GLN A 186 11.89 13.06 -3.24
C GLN A 186 12.31 11.83 -4.06
N PHE A 187 12.34 11.96 -5.39
CA PHE A 187 12.90 10.94 -6.26
C PHE A 187 14.38 10.68 -5.95
N LEU A 188 15.19 11.74 -5.82
CA LEU A 188 16.62 11.64 -5.50
C LEU A 188 16.88 11.07 -4.11
N CYS A 189 16.10 11.44 -3.10
CA CYS A 189 16.13 10.86 -1.75
C CYS A 189 15.92 9.33 -1.81
N THR A 190 14.93 8.86 -2.57
CA THR A 190 14.74 7.42 -2.80
C THR A 190 15.77 6.78 -3.72
N SER A 191 16.38 7.55 -4.61
CA SER A 191 17.48 7.08 -5.47
C SER A 191 18.75 6.82 -4.64
N GLY A 192 18.96 7.61 -3.57
CA GLY A 192 20.02 7.41 -2.58
C GLY A 192 19.90 6.08 -1.81
N LEU A 193 18.70 5.47 -1.73
CA LEU A 193 18.54 4.11 -1.18
C LEU A 193 19.16 3.02 -2.05
N PHE A 194 19.42 3.28 -3.34
CA PHE A 194 20.07 2.32 -4.25
C PHE A 194 21.58 2.54 -4.37
N ALA A 195 22.12 3.59 -3.73
CA ALA A 195 23.55 3.80 -3.63
C ALA A 195 24.09 2.94 -2.48
N ASP A 196 24.42 1.69 -2.80
CA ASP A 196 25.08 0.75 -1.89
C ASP A 196 26.52 1.23 -1.60
N PRO A 197 26.88 1.58 -0.34
CA PRO A 197 28.26 1.94 0.01
C PRO A 197 29.24 0.77 -0.10
N GLU A 198 28.77 -0.49 -0.19
CA GLU A 198 29.64 -1.67 -0.18
C GLU A 198 30.06 -2.16 -1.58
N VAL A 199 29.55 -1.59 -2.67
CA VAL A 199 29.87 -2.04 -4.04
C VAL A 199 31.05 -1.29 -4.67
N GLU A 200 31.47 -0.13 -4.17
CA GLU A 200 32.64 0.60 -4.71
C GLU A 200 34.00 0.00 -4.29
N GLY A 201 34.02 -0.94 -3.34
CA GLY A 201 35.26 -1.51 -2.80
C GLY A 201 35.88 -2.69 -3.59
N THR A 202 35.20 -3.25 -4.60
CA THR A 202 35.67 -4.50 -5.25
C THR A 202 36.20 -4.33 -6.68
N LEU A 203 36.48 -3.11 -7.12
CA LEU A 203 37.09 -2.84 -8.44
C LEU A 203 38.48 -2.17 -8.35
N GLN A 204 39.21 -2.42 -7.27
CA GLN A 204 40.66 -2.21 -7.21
C GLN A 204 41.32 -3.46 -6.63
N GLY A 205 41.54 -4.45 -7.51
CA GLY A 205 42.32 -5.67 -7.27
C GLY A 205 42.77 -6.25 -8.60
#